data_AF-A0A8J8PQ60-F1
#
_entry.id   AF-A0A8J8PQ60-F1
#
_cell.length_a   1.000
_cell.length_b   1.000
_cell.length_c   1.000
_cell.angle_alpha   90.00
_cell.angle_beta   90.00
_cell.angle_gamma   90.00
#
_symmetry.space_group_name_H-M   'P 1'
#
loop_
_entity.id
_entity.type
_entity.pdbx_description
1 polymer ?
#
loop_
_entity_poly.entity_id
_entity_poly.type
_entity_poly.pdbx_seq_one_letter_code
_entity_poly.pdbx_strand_id
1 'polypeptide(L)'
;MENVIELETGIPALNLGLIRVENDTIYYRPVSAYTPQILVIALGLQILKEVFKCGYQVKLENYYLRDEINVRLEMIMNGLS
;
A
#
# COMPACT_ATOMS: atom_id res chain seq x y z
N MET A 1 -7.79 8.35 -2.15
CA MET A 1 -6.34 8.38 -1.79
C MET A 1 -5.98 9.37 -0.70
N GLU A 2 -6.61 10.54 -0.59
CA GLU A 2 -6.35 11.48 0.53
C GLU A 2 -6.67 10.87 1.92
N ASN A 3 -7.50 9.83 1.98
CA ASN A 3 -7.82 9.08 3.19
C ASN A 3 -6.76 8.04 3.60
N VAL A 4 -5.75 7.80 2.77
CA VAL A 4 -4.69 6.85 3.09
C VAL A 4 -3.65 7.56 3.94
N ILE A 5 -3.65 7.26 5.24
CA ILE A 5 -2.79 7.94 6.22
C ILE A 5 -1.57 7.07 6.52
N GLU A 6 -0.38 7.69 6.44
CA GLU A 6 0.85 7.10 6.95
C GLU A 6 0.80 7.19 8.48
N LEU A 7 0.88 6.03 9.15
CA LEU A 7 0.50 5.89 10.55
C LEU A 7 1.59 6.38 11.53
N GLU A 8 2.85 6.47 11.10
CA GLU A 8 3.93 7.01 11.94
C GLU A 8 3.86 8.55 12.03
N THR A 9 3.44 9.21 10.95
CA THR A 9 3.44 10.68 10.81
C THR A 9 2.04 11.30 10.93
N GLY A 10 0.97 10.53 10.68
CA GLY A 10 -0.40 11.03 10.62
C GLY A 10 -0.70 11.85 9.36
N ILE A 11 0.21 11.90 8.40
CA ILE A 11 0.09 12.67 7.16
C ILE A 11 -0.44 11.76 6.04
N PRO A 12 -1.26 12.26 5.11
CA PRO A 12 -1.65 11.49 3.93
C PRO A 12 -0.43 10.97 3.17
N ALA A 13 -0.42 9.67 2.87
CA ALA A 13 0.70 9.01 2.21
C ALA A 13 0.98 9.57 0.80
N LEU A 14 -0.05 10.10 0.13
CA LEU A 14 0.09 10.82 -1.13
C LEU A 14 0.95 12.09 -0.96
N ASN A 15 0.74 12.86 0.10
CA ASN A 15 1.46 14.11 0.36
C ASN A 15 2.95 13.87 0.67
N LEU A 16 3.27 12.69 1.19
CA LEU A 16 4.63 12.25 1.46
C LEU A 16 5.33 11.64 0.25
N GLY A 17 4.66 11.55 -0.91
CA GLY A 17 5.22 10.88 -2.10
C GLY A 17 5.50 9.40 -1.85
N LEU A 18 4.69 8.76 -1.01
CA LEU A 18 4.78 7.33 -0.70
C LEU A 18 3.92 6.48 -1.63
N ILE A 19 3.07 7.10 -2.42
CA ILE A 19 2.18 6.44 -3.38
C ILE A 19 2.45 6.99 -4.78
N ARG A 20 2.57 6.09 -5.75
CA ARG A 20 2.66 6.38 -7.18
C ARG A 20 1.62 5.55 -7.92
N VAL A 21 0.93 6.15 -8.88
CA VAL A 21 0.01 5.43 -9.77
C VAL A 21 0.69 5.30 -11.14
N GLU A 22 0.71 4.09 -11.68
CA GLU A 22 1.25 3.81 -13.01
C GLU A 22 0.34 2.77 -13.68
N ASN A 23 -0.34 3.20 -14.76
CA ASN A 23 -1.44 2.44 -15.38
C ASN A 23 -2.48 2.01 -14.32
N ASP A 24 -2.86 0.73 -14.31
CA ASP A 24 -3.80 0.14 -13.35
C ASP A 24 -3.11 -0.40 -12.08
N THR A 25 -1.90 0.08 -11.77
CA THR A 25 -1.14 -0.34 -10.59
C THR A 25 -0.80 0.83 -9.68
N ILE A 26 -1.09 0.65 -8.40
CA ILE A 26 -0.71 1.56 -7.33
C ILE A 26 0.51 0.99 -6.65
N TYR A 27 1.62 1.70 -6.80
CA TYR A 27 2.86 1.43 -6.12
C TYR A 27 2.89 2.22 -4.82
N TYR A 28 3.29 1.57 -3.73
CA TYR A 28 3.50 2.26 -2.46
C TYR A 28 4.80 1.82 -1.81
N ARG A 29 5.36 2.70 -0.97
CA ARG A 29 6.58 2.45 -0.20
C ARG A 29 6.43 2.96 1.23
N PRO A 30 7.12 2.36 2.21
CA PRO A 30 7.16 2.91 3.56
C PRO A 30 7.95 4.23 3.60
N VAL A 31 7.74 5.00 4.66
CA VAL A 31 8.52 6.23 4.92
C VAL A 31 10.00 5.94 5.19
N SER A 32 10.31 4.74 5.68
CA SER A 32 11.67 4.27 5.96
C SER A 32 11.81 2.78 5.69
N ALA A 33 13.02 2.32 5.38
CA ALA A 33 13.36 0.90 5.33
C ALA A 33 13.14 0.19 6.69
N TYR A 34 13.14 0.95 7.78
CA TYR A 34 12.96 0.45 9.15
C TYR A 34 11.51 0.52 9.64
N THR A 35 10.57 1.03 8.83
CA THR A 35 9.16 1.10 9.21
C THR A 35 8.67 -0.31 9.59
N PRO A 36 8.03 -0.46 10.76
CA PRO A 36 7.53 -1.76 11.22
C PRO A 36 6.62 -2.42 10.19
N GLN A 37 6.81 -3.73 9.99
CA GLN A 37 6.13 -4.50 8.95
C GLN A 37 4.61 -4.38 9.04
N ILE A 38 4.07 -4.32 10.26
CA ILE A 38 2.65 -4.15 10.52
C ILE A 38 2.11 -2.83 9.96
N LEU A 39 2.88 -1.74 10.00
CA LEU A 39 2.49 -0.44 9.46
C LEU A 39 2.57 -0.43 7.93
N VAL A 40 3.56 -1.11 7.35
CA VAL A 40 3.67 -1.28 5.90
C VAL A 40 2.47 -2.06 5.35
N ILE A 41 2.06 -3.13 6.05
CA ILE A 41 0.87 -3.91 5.70
C ILE A 41 -0.40 -3.07 5.87
N ALA A 42 -0.53 -2.34 6.99
CA ALA A 42 -1.69 -1.49 7.25
C ALA A 42 -1.87 -0.41 6.17
N LEU A 43 -0.77 0.18 5.69
CA LEU A 43 -0.80 1.14 4.59
C LEU A 43 -1.30 0.49 3.29
N GLY A 44 -0.79 -0.69 2.94
CA GLY A 44 -1.25 -1.46 1.77
C GLY A 44 -2.74 -1.81 1.84
N LEU A 45 -3.24 -2.19 3.01
CA LEU A 45 -4.66 -2.49 3.24
C LEU A 45 -5.54 -1.23 3.12
N GLN A 46 -5.09 -0.08 3.63
CA GLN A 46 -5.80 1.18 3.44
C GLN A 46 -5.94 1.53 1.95
N ILE A 47 -4.87 1.35 1.17
CA ILE A 47 -4.87 1.57 -0.27
C ILE A 47 -5.85 0.60 -0.96
N LEU A 48 -5.76 -0.70 -0.67
CA LEU A 48 -6.66 -1.71 -1.23
C LEU A 48 -8.12 -1.35 -0.97
N LYS A 49 -8.47 -0.93 0.24
CA LYS A 49 -9.84 -0.53 0.59
C LYS A 49 -10.35 0.63 -0.27
N GLU A 50 -9.49 1.59 -0.59
CA GLU A 50 -9.85 2.75 -1.41
C GLU A 50 -10.06 2.37 -2.88
N VAL A 51 -9.35 1.36 -3.40
CA VAL A 51 -9.35 1.02 -4.83
C VAL A 51 -10.01 -0.29 -5.18
N PHE A 52 -10.54 -1.00 -4.17
CA PHE A 52 -11.17 -2.30 -4.31
C PHE A 52 -12.22 -2.34 -5.44
N LYS A 53 -13.01 -1.28 -5.58
CA LYS A 53 -14.07 -1.18 -6.60
C LYS A 53 -13.59 -0.79 -8.00
N CYS A 54 -12.30 -0.45 -8.14
CA CYS A 54 -11.76 0.18 -9.33
C CYS A 54 -10.86 -0.74 -10.16
N GLY A 55 -10.63 -1.99 -9.71
CA GLY A 55 -9.82 -2.97 -10.43
C GLY A 55 -8.30 -2.69 -10.43
N TYR A 56 -7.83 -1.77 -9.60
CA TYR A 56 -6.40 -1.47 -9.49
C TYR A 56 -5.66 -2.56 -8.72
N GLN A 57 -4.43 -2.85 -9.16
CA GLN A 57 -3.47 -3.64 -8.40
C GLN A 57 -2.76 -2.76 -7.36
N VAL A 58 -2.36 -3.35 -6.24
CA VAL A 58 -1.58 -2.66 -5.20
C VAL A 58 -0.27 -3.41 -5.00
N LYS A 59 0.87 -2.70 -5.13
CA LYS A 59 2.21 -3.27 -5.02
C LYS A 59 3.09 -2.45 -4.09
N LEU A 60 3.66 -3.11 -3.10
CA LEU A 60 4.75 -2.59 -2.29
C LEU A 60 6.05 -2.55 -3.12
N GLU A 61 6.86 -1.51 -2.92
CA GLU A 61 8.21 -1.37 -3.45
C GLU A 61 9.21 -1.02 -2.34
N ASN A 62 10.50 -1.25 -2.63
CA ASN A 62 11.63 -0.78 -1.80
C ASN A 62 11.53 -1.18 -0.31
N TYR A 63 11.07 -2.41 -0.05
CA TYR A 63 11.00 -2.99 1.30
C TYR A 63 11.53 -4.42 1.30
N TYR A 64 12.15 -4.85 2.40
CA TYR A 64 12.84 -6.14 2.43
C TYR A 64 11.89 -7.36 2.46
N LEU A 65 10.64 -7.19 2.90
CA LEU A 65 9.57 -8.20 2.81
C LEU A 65 8.59 -7.91 1.66
N ARG A 66 9.07 -7.23 0.61
CA ARG A 66 8.21 -6.79 -0.49
C ARG A 66 7.43 -7.95 -1.10
N ASP A 67 8.13 -9.03 -1.41
CA ASP A 67 7.56 -10.13 -2.19
C ASP A 67 6.52 -10.89 -1.35
N GLU A 68 6.80 -11.17 -0.07
CA GLU A 68 5.85 -11.83 0.83
C GLU A 68 4.60 -10.97 1.10
N ILE A 69 4.78 -9.66 1.29
CA ILE A 69 3.65 -8.75 1.53
C ILE A 69 2.79 -8.63 0.26
N ASN A 70 3.40 -8.52 -0.92
CA ASN A 70 2.66 -8.44 -2.19
C ASN A 70 1.81 -9.69 -2.44
N VAL A 71 2.36 -10.89 -2.20
CA VAL A 71 1.59 -12.14 -2.29
C VAL A 71 0.37 -12.09 -1.37
N ARG A 72 0.53 -11.62 -0.13
CA ARG A 72 -0.59 -11.51 0.81
C ARG A 72 -1.63 -10.49 0.37
N LEU A 73 -1.23 -9.33 -0.14
CA LEU A 73 -2.15 -8.31 -0.65
C LEU A 73 -2.96 -8.82 -1.85
N GLU A 74 -2.31 -9.55 -2.76
CA GLU A 74 -2.98 -10.19 -3.90
C GLU A 74 -3.99 -11.24 -3.46
N MET A 75 -3.63 -12.12 -2.52
CA MET A 75 -4.56 -13.10 -1.95
C MET A 75 -5.79 -12.43 -1.32
N ILE A 76 -5.60 -11.31 -0.63
CA ILE A 76 -6.71 -10.55 -0.04
C ILE A 76 -7.61 -9.95 -1.12
N MET A 77 -7.03 -9.34 -2.15
CA MET A 77 -7.80 -8.77 -3.26
C MET A 77 -8.63 -9.83 -3.98
N ASN A 78 -8.04 -10.99 -4.25
CA ASN A 78 -8.70 -12.12 -4.90
C ASN A 78 -9.79 -12.74 -4.02
N GLY A 79 -9.59 -12.79 -2.70
CA GLY A 79 -10.60 -13.30 -1.76
C GLY A 79 -11.78 -12.36 -1.51
N LEU A 80 -11.64 -11.08 -1.87
CA LEU A 80 -12.71 -10.09 -1.78
C LEU A 80 -13.53 -9.98 -3.07
N SER A 81 -13.01 -10.46 -4.20
CA SER A 81 -13.65 -10.44 -5.53
C SER A 81 -14.62 -11.61 -5.71
#